data_AF-A0A7S2RNM7-F1
#
_entry.id   AF-A0A7S2RNM7-F1
#
_cell.length_a   1.000
_cell.length_b   1.000
_cell.length_c   1.000
_cell.angle_alpha   90.00
_cell.angle_beta   90.00
_cell.angle_gamma   90.00
#
_symmetry.space_group_name_H-M   'P 1'
#
loop_
_entity.id
_entity.type
_entity.pdbx_description
1 polymer ?
#
loop_
_entity_poly.entity_id
_entity_poly.type
_entity_poly.pdbx_seq_one_letter_code
_entity_poly.pdbx_strand_id
1 'polypeptide(L)'
;SPSLERCARRCPQKTRLAAGSGSPESDHPLLLSQLASPVPGCLLIAPKHEYDHFLRESLVFLYELTDTMASGVILEKQTAFTVDEMIPGFDMFGENPLFMGGDD
;
A
#
# COMPACT_ATOMS: atom_id res chain seq x y z
N SER A 1 2.54 11.72 -7.05
CA SER A 1 3.11 10.99 -8.22
C SER A 1 2.00 10.24 -8.96
N PRO A 2 2.01 10.19 -10.30
CA PRO A 2 0.97 9.51 -11.11
C PRO A 2 0.83 8.00 -10.84
N SER A 3 1.77 7.39 -10.12
CA SER A 3 1.71 5.99 -9.66
C SER A 3 0.83 5.79 -8.40
N LEU A 4 0.86 6.75 -7.46
CA LEU A 4 0.02 6.71 -6.24
C LEU A 4 -1.46 6.88 -6.56
N GLU A 5 -1.78 7.75 -7.53
CA GLU A 5 -3.16 7.91 -8.02
C GLU A 5 -3.69 6.63 -8.68
N ARG A 6 -2.84 5.85 -9.35
CA ARG A 6 -3.23 4.56 -9.96
C ARG A 6 -3.50 3.48 -8.92
N CYS A 7 -2.72 3.45 -7.84
CA CYS A 7 -2.91 2.54 -6.72
C CYS A 7 -4.18 2.88 -5.91
N ALA A 8 -4.40 4.17 -5.63
CA ALA A 8 -5.61 4.66 -4.96
C ALA A 8 -6.90 4.40 -5.75
N ARG A 9 -6.88 4.54 -7.09
CA ARG A 9 -8.04 4.28 -7.95
C ARG A 9 -8.45 2.81 -8.06
N ARG A 10 -7.70 1.88 -7.47
CA ARG A 10 -7.99 0.44 -7.54
C ARG A 10 -8.05 -0.27 -6.19
N CYS A 11 -7.98 0.47 -5.07
CA CYS A 11 -8.08 -0.09 -3.73
C CYS A 11 -9.48 -0.69 -3.49
N PRO A 12 -9.65 -2.01 -3.53
CA PRO A 12 -10.91 -2.60 -3.10
C PRO A 12 -10.90 -2.51 -1.58
N GLN A 13 -11.61 -1.53 -1.03
CA GLN A 13 -11.92 -1.56 0.40
C GLN A 13 -12.65 -2.89 0.66
N LYS A 14 -12.00 -3.77 1.41
CA LYS A 14 -12.56 -5.07 1.78
C LYS A 14 -13.61 -4.83 2.87
N THR A 15 -14.75 -4.28 2.50
CA THR A 15 -15.94 -4.23 3.36
C THR A 15 -16.44 -5.66 3.49
N ARG A 16 -16.14 -6.28 4.63
CA ARG A 16 -16.56 -7.63 4.97
C ARG A 16 -18.09 -7.65 5.13
N LEU A 17 -18.82 -7.95 4.08
CA LEU A 17 -20.21 -8.39 4.15
C LEU A 17 -20.25 -9.90 3.91
N ALA A 18 -20.49 -10.64 4.99
CA ALA A 18 -20.78 -12.06 4.92
C ALA A 18 -22.20 -12.26 4.37
N ALA A 19 -22.34 -12.97 3.23
CA ALA A 19 -23.44 -13.88 2.92
C ALA A 19 -23.22 -14.49 1.53
N GLY A 20 -23.34 -15.82 1.41
CA GLY A 20 -23.64 -16.48 0.14
C GLY A 20 -22.50 -17.25 -0.51
N SER A 21 -22.66 -18.57 -0.51
CA SER A 21 -21.92 -19.58 -1.26
C SER A 21 -21.98 -19.38 -2.78
N GLY A 22 -20.85 -19.51 -3.47
CA GLY A 22 -20.80 -19.74 -4.93
C GLY A 22 -19.54 -19.22 -5.63
N SER A 23 -18.73 -20.13 -6.15
CA SER A 23 -17.81 -19.91 -7.29
C SER A 23 -18.49 -20.49 -8.56
N PRO A 24 -18.07 -20.21 -9.82
CA PRO A 24 -16.80 -19.62 -10.26
C PRO A 24 -16.93 -18.52 -11.37
N GLU A 25 -15.77 -17.91 -11.69
CA GLU A 25 -15.39 -17.25 -12.94
C GLU A 25 -16.41 -16.34 -13.66
N SER A 26 -16.21 -15.03 -13.53
CA SER A 26 -16.59 -14.06 -14.57
C SER A 26 -15.84 -12.74 -14.35
N ASP A 27 -15.04 -12.35 -15.35
CA ASP A 27 -14.49 -11.01 -15.50
C ASP A 27 -15.64 -10.00 -15.64
N HIS A 28 -16.13 -9.48 -14.51
CA HIS A 28 -17.14 -8.44 -14.47
C HIS A 28 -16.47 -7.06 -14.31
N PRO A 29 -16.63 -6.13 -15.27
CA PRO A 29 -16.27 -4.74 -15.10
C PRO A 29 -17.38 -4.05 -14.28
N LEU A 30 -17.52 -4.43 -13.01
CA LEU A 30 -18.51 -3.85 -12.10
C LEU A 30 -17.82 -3.31 -10.84
N LEU A 31 -18.22 -2.09 -10.46
CA LEU A 31 -17.92 -1.37 -9.20
C LEU A 31 -16.71 -0.41 -9.17
N LEU A 32 -16.34 0.22 -10.29
CA LEU A 32 -15.56 1.47 -10.23
C LEU A 32 -16.36 2.65 -9.64
N SER A 33 -17.69 2.52 -9.54
CA SER A 33 -18.61 3.59 -9.13
C SER A 33 -18.80 3.74 -7.62
N GLN A 34 -18.16 2.91 -6.78
CA GLN A 34 -18.27 2.96 -5.31
C GLN A 34 -16.92 2.80 -4.60
N LEU A 35 -15.82 3.19 -5.23
CA LEU A 35 -14.54 3.25 -4.53
C LEU A 35 -14.54 4.50 -3.66
N ALA A 36 -14.55 4.30 -2.34
CA ALA A 36 -14.32 5.39 -1.40
C ALA A 36 -12.99 6.06 -1.74
N SER A 37 -12.99 7.38 -1.75
CA SER A 37 -11.77 8.16 -1.96
C SER A 37 -10.71 7.75 -0.94
N PRO A 38 -9.43 7.65 -1.34
CA PRO A 38 -8.34 7.39 -0.40
C PRO A 38 -8.36 8.45 0.70
N VAL A 39 -8.04 8.03 1.92
CA VAL A 39 -7.90 8.92 3.08
C VAL A 39 -6.64 8.53 3.83
N PRO A 40 -5.98 9.46 4.54
CA PRO A 40 -4.90 9.11 5.44
C PRO A 40 -5.31 7.99 6.40
N GLY A 41 -4.43 7.02 6.61
CA GLY A 41 -4.66 5.80 7.37
C GLY A 41 -5.09 4.59 6.53
N CYS A 42 -5.35 4.74 5.23
CA CYS A 42 -5.67 3.60 4.38
C CYS A 42 -4.43 2.85 3.86
N LEU A 43 -4.63 1.58 3.51
CA LEU A 43 -3.65 0.78 2.77
C LEU A 43 -3.99 0.79 1.29
N LEU A 44 -2.99 1.07 0.46
CA LEU A 44 -3.06 0.94 -0.99
C LEU A 44 -2.41 -0.38 -1.40
N ILE A 45 -3.12 -1.17 -2.19
CA ILE A 45 -2.67 -2.49 -2.62
C ILE A 45 -2.32 -2.41 -4.11
N ALA A 46 -1.09 -2.78 -4.45
CA ALA A 46 -0.66 -2.81 -5.83
C ALA A 46 -1.51 -3.80 -6.65
N PRO A 47 -1.88 -3.44 -7.89
CA PRO A 47 -2.58 -4.36 -8.77
C PRO A 47 -1.66 -5.54 -9.13
N LYS A 48 -2.28 -6.69 -9.47
CA LYS A 48 -1.56 -7.92 -9.87
C LYS A 48 -0.55 -7.70 -11.01
N HIS A 49 -0.79 -6.71 -11.87
CA HIS A 49 0.03 -6.37 -13.02
C HIS A 49 0.59 -4.95 -12.89
N GLU A 50 1.42 -4.73 -11.88
CA GLU A 50 2.17 -3.49 -11.69
C GLU A 50 3.57 -3.62 -12.34
N TYR A 51 3.95 -2.59 -13.11
CA TYR A 51 5.21 -2.56 -13.85
C TYR A 51 6.30 -1.80 -13.09
N ASP A 52 5.92 -0.90 -12.19
CA ASP A 52 6.86 -0.21 -11.31
C ASP A 52 7.52 -1.21 -10.35
N HIS A 53 8.85 -1.32 -10.41
CA HIS A 53 9.59 -2.30 -9.62
C HIS A 53 9.46 -2.07 -8.11
N PHE A 54 9.28 -0.82 -7.66
CA PHE A 54 9.09 -0.48 -6.26
C PHE A 54 7.68 -0.79 -5.79
N LEU A 55 6.68 -0.60 -6.65
CA LEU A 55 5.28 -0.81 -6.28
C LEU A 55 4.76 -2.20 -6.61
N ARG A 56 5.46 -2.98 -7.43
CA ARG A 56 5.05 -4.34 -7.76
C ARG A 56 4.94 -5.20 -6.52
N GLU A 57 3.77 -5.84 -6.38
CA GLU A 57 3.41 -6.71 -5.24
C GLU A 57 3.53 -5.99 -3.88
N SER A 58 3.29 -4.67 -3.86
CA SER A 58 3.41 -3.84 -2.65
C SER A 58 2.09 -3.47 -1.95
N LEU A 59 2.21 -3.12 -0.67
CA LEU A 59 1.23 -2.51 0.21
C LEU A 59 1.82 -1.18 0.69
N VAL A 60 1.15 -0.08 0.34
CA VAL A 60 1.55 1.27 0.73
C VAL A 60 0.60 1.80 1.79
N PHE A 61 1.12 2.16 2.96
CA PHE A 61 0.37 2.88 3.97
C PHE A 61 0.38 4.38 3.65
N LEU A 62 -0.80 4.94 3.38
CA LEU A 62 -0.97 6.36 3.11
C LEU A 62 -1.12 7.11 4.44
N TYR A 63 -0.15 7.95 4.80
CA TYR A 63 -0.21 8.72 6.06
C TYR A 63 -0.53 10.20 5.85
N GLU A 64 -0.36 10.70 4.62
CA GLU A 64 -0.68 12.08 4.28
C GLU A 64 -1.36 12.16 2.92
N LEU A 65 -2.42 12.95 2.84
CA LEU A 65 -3.12 13.26 1.60
C LEU A 65 -3.64 14.69 1.68
N THR A 66 -3.24 15.48 0.70
CA THR A 66 -3.69 16.85 0.47
C THR A 66 -4.18 16.95 -0.98
N ASP A 67 -4.70 18.11 -1.37
CA ASP A 67 -5.16 18.34 -2.74
C ASP A 67 -4.04 18.23 -3.79
N THR A 68 -2.77 18.36 -3.38
CA THR A 68 -1.61 18.41 -4.28
C THR A 68 -0.59 17.31 -4.03
N MET A 69 -0.65 16.63 -2.89
CA MET A 69 0.37 15.67 -2.45
C MET A 69 -0.26 14.47 -1.76
N ALA A 70 0.33 13.30 -2.01
CA ALA A 70 0.03 12.06 -1.30
C ALA A 70 1.36 11.44 -0.86
N SER A 71 1.49 11.15 0.44
CA SER A 71 2.70 10.55 1.02
C SER A 71 2.36 9.25 1.70
N GLY A 72 3.15 8.22 1.41
CA GLY A 72 2.97 6.89 1.98
C GLY A 72 4.29 6.14 2.10
N VAL A 73 4.26 5.01 2.80
CA VAL A 73 5.41 4.11 2.97
C VAL A 73 5.06 2.70 2.57
N ILE A 74 6.00 2.01 1.91
CA ILE A 74 5.87 0.58 1.58
C ILE A 74 6.07 -0.26 2.84
N LEU A 75 5.21 -1.26 3.08
CA LEU A 75 5.21 -2.01 4.33
C LEU A 75 5.86 -3.40 4.25
N GLU A 76 5.98 -4.04 3.09
CA GLU A 76 6.51 -5.41 3.01
C GLU A 76 7.97 -5.51 2.57
N LYS A 77 8.58 -4.42 2.11
CA LYS A 77 9.94 -4.44 1.56
C LYS A 77 10.99 -4.22 2.64
N GLN A 78 11.22 -5.27 3.42
CA GLN A 78 12.30 -5.30 4.41
C GLN A 78 13.68 -5.16 3.72
N THR A 79 14.58 -4.38 4.32
CA THR A 79 15.97 -4.24 3.91
C THR A 79 16.87 -5.19 4.70
N ALA A 80 18.16 -5.22 4.35
CA ALA A 80 19.16 -5.99 5.09
C ALA A 80 19.61 -5.31 6.40
N PHE A 81 19.22 -4.06 6.63
CA PHE A 81 19.71 -3.26 7.75
C PHE A 81 18.72 -3.24 8.91
N THR A 82 19.25 -3.11 10.13
CA THR A 82 18.44 -2.81 11.32
C THR A 82 18.45 -1.32 11.64
N VAL A 83 17.57 -0.90 12.55
CA VAL A 83 17.51 0.50 12.98
C VAL A 83 18.82 0.94 13.64
N ASP A 84 19.43 0.10 14.49
CA ASP A 84 20.66 0.47 15.21
C ASP A 84 21.88 0.61 14.27
N GLU A 85 21.93 -0.19 13.20
CA GLU A 85 23.00 -0.10 12.22
C GLU A 85 22.99 1.25 11.47
N MET A 86 21.81 1.82 11.23
CA MET A 86 21.63 3.07 10.50
C MET A 86 21.51 4.29 11.41
N ILE A 87 20.97 4.11 12.62
CA ILE A 87 20.76 5.16 13.62
C ILE A 87 21.23 4.61 14.97
N PRO A 88 22.56 4.64 15.23
CA PRO A 88 23.12 4.11 16.48
C PRO A 88 22.55 4.82 17.72
N GLY A 89 22.21 4.05 18.74
CA GLY A 89 21.70 4.58 20.02
C GLY A 89 20.17 4.74 20.06
N PHE A 90 19.45 4.09 19.14
CA PHE A 90 17.99 3.98 19.18
C PHE A 90 17.56 2.68 19.89
N ASP A 91 17.83 2.62 21.18
CA ASP A 91 17.88 1.38 21.97
C ASP A 91 16.56 0.60 22.03
N MET A 92 15.40 1.28 21.92
CA MET A 92 14.08 0.64 22.11
C MET A 92 13.65 -0.22 20.91
N PHE A 93 14.23 0.00 19.73
CA PHE A 93 13.88 -0.69 18.48
C PHE A 93 15.09 -1.04 17.62
N GLY A 94 16.29 -1.03 18.21
CA GLY A 94 17.55 -1.15 17.48
C GLY A 94 17.66 -2.42 16.63
N GLU A 95 17.14 -3.55 17.14
CA GLU A 95 17.15 -4.84 16.44
C GLU A 95 16.08 -4.96 15.35
N ASN A 96 15.13 -4.02 15.28
CA ASN A 96 14.07 -4.08 14.27
C ASN A 96 14.66 -3.85 12.88
N PRO A 97 14.21 -4.61 11.87
CA PRO A 97 14.65 -4.38 10.53
C PRO A 97 14.05 -3.09 9.96
N LEU A 98 14.83 -2.42 9.11
CA LEU A 98 14.36 -1.28 8.34
C LEU A 98 13.63 -1.74 7.09
N PHE A 99 12.65 -0.94 6.68
CA PHE A 99 11.84 -1.16 5.49
C PHE A 99 12.14 -0.06 4.48
N MET A 100 12.13 -0.41 3.20
CA MET A 100 12.27 0.54 2.10
C MET A 100 11.01 1.41 2.04
N GLY A 101 11.15 2.72 2.22
CA GLY A 101 10.00 3.64 2.26
C GLY A 101 9.35 3.89 0.88
N GLY A 102 10.14 3.92 -0.19
CA GLY A 102 9.72 4.29 -1.53
C GLY A 102 10.92 4.49 -2.47
N ASP A 103 10.65 5.07 -3.65
CA ASP A 103 11.66 5.60 -4.57
C ASP A 103 11.94 7.08 -4.25
N ASP A 104 13.14 7.57 -4.56
CA ASP A 104 13.61 8.94 -4.26
C ASP A 104 12.90 10.04 -5.08
#